data_AF-A0A2M8IUS9-F1
#
_entry.id   AF-A0A2M8IUS9-F1
#
_cell.length_a   1.000
_cell.length_b   1.000
_cell.length_c   1.000
_cell.angle_alpha   90.00
_cell.angle_beta   90.00
_cell.angle_gamma   90.00
#
_symmetry.space_group_name_H-M   'P 1'
#
loop_
_entity.id
_entity.type
_entity.pdbx_description
1 polymer ?
#
loop_
_entity_poly.entity_id
_entity_poly.type
_entity_poly.pdbx_seq_one_letter_code
_entity_poly.pdbx_strand_id
1 'polypeptide(L)'
;MPAPAPAPVSDEARRAEAERRMEERGGSRGDLNFTLEWSTTDDIDLYVTCPTGATVSYLNRGDCNGVYDLDANVLRAEAISDPVENIVFTDAPNGLYQVRAHLKSERTEGAKQVILHVLRRNGPSQSYEGMLGDGQVEWTTNISISR
;
A
#
# COMPACT_ATOMS: atom_id res chain seq x y z
N MET A 1 6.97 25.24 30.13
CA MET A 1 6.24 25.40 28.85
C MET A 1 6.05 24.01 28.27
N PRO A 2 4.85 23.61 27.83
CA PRO A 2 4.71 22.38 27.07
C PRO A 2 5.51 22.51 25.77
N ALA A 3 6.22 21.44 25.38
CA ALA A 3 6.91 21.39 24.10
C ALA A 3 5.89 21.59 22.96
N PRO A 4 6.25 22.28 21.86
CA PRO A 4 5.39 22.34 20.70
C PRO A 4 5.09 20.92 20.22
N ALA A 5 3.82 20.65 19.87
CA ALA A 5 3.45 19.42 19.20
C ALA A 5 4.33 19.23 17.94
N PRO A 6 4.79 18.00 17.63
CA PRO A 6 5.56 17.78 16.42
C PRO A 6 4.77 18.28 15.20
N ALA A 7 5.44 18.98 14.29
CA ALA A 7 4.82 19.42 13.04
C ALA A 7 4.23 18.20 12.30
N PRO A 8 3.11 18.36 11.58
CA PRO A 8 2.61 17.29 10.73
C PRO A 8 3.73 16.85 9.79
N VAL A 9 3.99 15.54 9.76
CA VAL A 9 5.01 14.93 8.90
C VAL A 9 4.61 15.22 7.44
N SER A 10 5.54 15.70 6.61
CA SER A 10 5.23 15.99 5.21
C SER A 10 4.96 14.69 4.44
N ASP A 11 4.16 14.77 3.36
CA ASP A 11 3.88 13.61 2.49
C ASP A 11 5.15 12.96 1.93
N GLU A 12 6.19 13.76 1.70
CA GLU A 12 7.50 13.28 1.26
C GLU A 12 8.20 12.45 2.34
N ALA A 13 8.23 12.94 3.57
CA ALA A 13 8.81 12.20 4.69
C ALA A 13 8.02 10.91 4.96
N ARG A 14 6.69 10.94 4.84
CA ARG A 14 5.85 9.75 4.97
C ARG A 14 6.15 8.70 3.89
N ARG A 15 6.26 9.11 2.62
CA ARG A 15 6.65 8.21 1.53
C ARG A 15 8.04 7.63 1.74
N ALA A 16 9.01 8.44 2.15
CA ALA A 16 10.38 7.97 2.40
C ALA A 16 10.44 6.95 3.54
N GLU A 17 9.65 7.16 4.59
CA GLU A 17 9.50 6.18 5.68
C GLU A 17 8.85 4.87 5.20
N ALA A 18 7.76 4.96 4.43
CA ALA A 18 7.08 3.81 3.87
C ALA A 18 8.01 3.00 2.94
N GLU A 19 8.75 3.69 2.07
CA GLU A 19 9.75 3.10 1.18
C GLU A 19 10.87 2.41 1.97
N ARG A 20 11.41 3.06 3.01
CA ARG A 20 12.42 2.45 3.88
C ARG A 20 11.91 1.17 4.53
N ARG A 21 10.73 1.19 5.13
CA ARG A 21 10.14 0.00 5.79
C ARG A 21 9.85 -1.12 4.81
N MET A 22 9.39 -0.77 3.60
CA MET A 22 9.16 -1.72 2.52
C MET A 22 10.46 -2.44 2.15
N GLU A 23 11.54 -1.70 1.93
CA GLU A 23 12.86 -2.27 1.58
C GLU A 23 13.46 -3.10 2.73
N GLU A 24 13.40 -2.59 3.98
CA GLU A 24 13.88 -3.29 5.18
C GLU A 24 13.18 -4.65 5.40
N ARG A 25 11.95 -4.80 4.90
CA ARG A 25 11.14 -6.02 5.02
C ARG A 25 11.18 -6.91 3.77
N GLY A 26 12.03 -6.57 2.79
CA GLY A 26 12.29 -7.38 1.61
C GLY A 26 11.43 -7.05 0.38
N GLY A 27 10.63 -5.98 0.43
CA GLY A 27 10.01 -5.41 -0.76
C GLY A 27 11.05 -4.76 -1.66
N SER A 28 10.77 -4.72 -2.97
CA SER A 28 11.68 -4.18 -3.99
C SER A 28 11.15 -2.90 -4.61
N ARG A 29 12.06 -2.04 -5.09
CA ARG A 29 11.73 -0.87 -5.93
C ARG A 29 11.78 -1.20 -7.42
N GLY A 30 10.75 -0.75 -8.14
CA GLY A 30 10.62 -0.91 -9.59
C GLY A 30 10.61 0.43 -10.32
N ASP A 31 9.96 0.43 -11.48
CA ASP A 31 9.59 1.65 -12.19
C ASP A 31 8.34 2.31 -11.56
N LEU A 32 7.46 1.46 -11.03
CA LEU A 32 6.26 1.82 -10.30
C LEU A 32 6.07 0.85 -9.14
N ASN A 33 5.73 1.37 -7.96
CA ASN A 33 5.27 0.58 -6.83
C ASN A 33 3.91 1.09 -6.37
N PHE A 34 3.08 0.15 -5.92
CA PHE A 34 1.93 0.41 -5.06
C PHE A 34 2.27 -0.15 -3.69
N THR A 35 2.50 0.71 -2.72
CA THR A 35 2.93 0.36 -1.36
C THR A 35 1.85 0.79 -0.39
N LEU A 36 1.22 -0.16 0.29
CA LEU A 36 0.12 0.08 1.24
C LEU A 36 0.66 0.01 2.66
N GLU A 37 0.33 1.00 3.50
CA GLU A 37 0.68 1.00 4.92
C GLU A 37 -0.54 1.27 5.81
N TRP A 38 -0.49 0.74 7.03
CA TRP A 38 -1.47 1.01 8.09
C TRP A 38 -0.81 0.94 9.48
N SER A 39 -1.58 1.25 10.52
CA SER A 39 -1.05 1.41 11.89
C SER A 39 -1.72 0.49 12.91
N THR A 40 -2.15 -0.70 12.49
CA THR A 40 -2.80 -1.71 13.34
C THR A 40 -2.26 -3.11 13.02
N THR A 41 -2.58 -4.10 13.86
CA THR A 41 -2.22 -5.51 13.64
C THR A 41 -3.24 -6.27 12.79
N ASP A 42 -4.21 -5.56 12.22
CA ASP A 42 -5.18 -6.10 11.26
C ASP A 42 -4.46 -6.63 10.03
N ASP A 43 -5.12 -7.58 9.38
CA ASP A 43 -4.71 -8.20 8.11
C ASP A 43 -5.44 -7.45 6.99
N ILE A 44 -4.71 -6.66 6.21
CA ILE A 44 -5.24 -5.77 5.18
C ILE A 44 -4.51 -6.06 3.87
N ASP A 45 -5.22 -6.64 2.92
CA ASP A 45 -4.66 -7.10 1.65
C ASP A 45 -4.69 -5.99 0.57
N LEU A 46 -3.61 -5.88 -0.19
CA LEU A 46 -3.46 -5.04 -1.38
C LEU A 46 -3.84 -5.80 -2.66
N TYR A 47 -4.69 -5.18 -3.47
CA TYR A 47 -5.04 -5.61 -4.82
C TYR A 47 -4.78 -4.49 -5.81
N VAL A 48 -4.11 -4.80 -6.92
CA VAL A 48 -3.90 -3.85 -8.01
C VAL A 48 -4.36 -4.48 -9.31
N THR A 49 -5.46 -3.98 -9.87
CA THR A 49 -5.92 -4.31 -11.22
C THR A 49 -5.24 -3.39 -12.22
N CYS A 50 -4.45 -3.97 -13.10
CA CYS A 50 -3.69 -3.27 -14.12
C CYS A 50 -4.58 -2.90 -15.34
N PRO A 51 -4.10 -2.06 -16.27
CA PRO A 51 -4.87 -1.64 -17.46
C PRO A 51 -5.32 -2.78 -18.40
N THR A 52 -4.68 -3.94 -18.37
CA THR A 52 -5.11 -5.11 -19.16
C THR A 52 -6.33 -5.81 -18.56
N GLY A 53 -6.70 -5.47 -17.32
CA GLY A 53 -7.79 -6.08 -16.56
C GLY A 53 -7.36 -7.19 -15.61
N ALA A 54 -6.08 -7.60 -15.61
CA ALA A 54 -5.60 -8.58 -14.64
C ALA A 54 -5.29 -7.93 -13.28
N THR A 55 -5.49 -8.69 -12.20
CA THR A 55 -5.29 -8.24 -10.82
C THR A 55 -4.11 -8.95 -10.19
N VAL A 56 -3.18 -8.19 -9.64
CA VAL A 56 -2.06 -8.66 -8.82
C VAL A 56 -2.45 -8.54 -7.34
N SER A 57 -2.28 -9.61 -6.57
CA SER A 57 -2.56 -9.70 -5.13
C SER A 57 -1.92 -10.96 -4.51
N TYR A 58 -2.19 -11.24 -3.24
CA TYR A 58 -1.75 -12.50 -2.61
C TYR A 58 -2.25 -13.77 -3.34
N LEU A 59 -3.41 -13.70 -4.02
CA LEU A 59 -3.99 -14.82 -4.79
C LEU A 59 -3.33 -15.00 -6.16
N ASN A 60 -2.96 -13.90 -6.80
CA ASN A 60 -2.27 -13.87 -8.09
C ASN A 60 -1.02 -13.00 -7.97
N ARG A 61 0.10 -13.62 -7.60
CA ARG A 61 1.29 -12.90 -7.17
C ARG A 61 2.09 -12.25 -8.31
N GLY A 62 1.70 -12.44 -9.56
CA GLY A 62 2.37 -11.76 -10.67
C GLY A 62 1.56 -11.75 -11.96
N ASP A 63 1.40 -10.55 -12.52
CA ASP A 63 0.71 -10.31 -13.80
C ASP A 63 1.02 -8.88 -14.29
N CYS A 64 0.82 -8.60 -15.57
CA CYS A 64 1.07 -7.27 -16.18
C CYS A 64 2.44 -6.66 -15.85
N ASN A 65 3.49 -7.48 -15.76
CA ASN A 65 4.83 -7.10 -15.29
C ASN A 65 4.89 -6.58 -13.83
N GLY A 66 3.83 -6.82 -13.05
CA GLY A 66 3.74 -6.57 -11.63
C GLY A 66 4.00 -7.84 -10.82
N VAL A 67 4.55 -7.68 -9.61
CA VAL A 67 4.81 -8.76 -8.67
C VAL A 67 4.37 -8.32 -7.27
N TYR A 68 3.58 -9.15 -6.59
CA TYR A 68 3.27 -9.02 -5.17
C TYR A 68 4.44 -9.60 -4.37
N ASP A 69 5.35 -8.74 -3.90
CA ASP A 69 6.64 -9.15 -3.33
C ASP A 69 6.71 -9.00 -1.81
N LEU A 70 5.84 -8.20 -1.20
CA LEU A 70 5.77 -8.01 0.24
C LEU A 70 4.33 -8.14 0.74
N ASP A 71 4.15 -9.02 1.72
CA ASP A 71 2.90 -9.34 2.39
C ASP A 71 3.04 -9.05 3.88
N ALA A 72 1.98 -8.65 4.58
CA ALA A 72 2.07 -8.33 6.00
C ALA A 72 0.89 -8.87 6.80
N ASN A 73 1.14 -9.19 8.06
CA ASN A 73 0.11 -9.57 9.04
C ASN A 73 -0.74 -10.82 8.71
N VAL A 74 -0.33 -11.66 7.74
CA VAL A 74 -0.98 -12.94 7.40
C VAL A 74 -1.28 -13.80 8.63
N LEU A 75 -0.27 -14.00 9.49
CA LEU A 75 -0.41 -14.76 10.74
C LEU A 75 -0.58 -13.82 11.94
N ARG A 76 -1.67 -14.00 12.71
CA ARG A 76 -1.96 -13.18 13.89
C ARG A 76 -0.82 -13.18 14.93
N ALA A 77 -0.11 -14.29 15.09
CA ALA A 77 0.96 -14.43 16.07
C ALA A 77 2.22 -13.62 15.72
N GLU A 78 2.38 -13.26 14.45
CA GLU A 78 3.55 -12.56 13.90
C GLU A 78 3.21 -11.13 13.46
N ALA A 79 1.97 -10.69 13.70
CA ALA A 79 1.47 -9.40 13.25
C ALA A 79 2.20 -8.23 13.92
N ILE A 80 2.53 -7.23 13.12
CA ILE A 80 3.20 -6.00 13.53
C ILE A 80 2.23 -4.81 13.43
N SER A 81 2.52 -3.74 14.19
CA SER A 81 1.64 -2.57 14.30
C SER A 81 1.89 -1.50 13.23
N ASP A 82 2.97 -1.62 12.48
CA ASP A 82 3.34 -0.68 11.43
C ASP A 82 3.57 -1.37 10.06
N PRO A 83 2.65 -2.26 9.63
CA PRO A 83 2.79 -3.11 8.45
C PRO A 83 2.84 -2.34 7.14
N VAL A 84 3.45 -2.99 6.14
CA VAL A 84 3.53 -2.51 4.76
C VAL A 84 3.39 -3.70 3.81
N GLU A 85 2.56 -3.55 2.78
CA GLU A 85 2.48 -4.46 1.63
C GLU A 85 2.95 -3.75 0.36
N ASN A 86 3.45 -4.52 -0.61
CA ASN A 86 3.99 -3.95 -1.84
C ASN A 86 3.68 -4.80 -3.07
N ILE A 87 3.29 -4.10 -4.14
CA ILE A 87 3.30 -4.61 -5.51
C ILE A 87 4.23 -3.74 -6.33
N VAL A 88 5.24 -4.37 -6.93
CA VAL A 88 6.27 -3.72 -7.74
C VAL A 88 6.08 -4.04 -9.22
N PHE A 89 6.27 -3.05 -10.09
CA PHE A 89 6.24 -3.19 -11.55
C PHE A 89 7.57 -2.74 -12.15
N THR A 90 8.17 -3.57 -13.01
CA THR A 90 9.42 -3.25 -13.72
C THR A 90 9.21 -2.62 -15.09
N ASP A 91 8.06 -2.84 -15.72
CA ASP A 91 7.60 -2.14 -16.93
C ASP A 91 6.07 -2.01 -16.87
N ALA A 92 5.61 -1.02 -16.11
CA ALA A 92 4.20 -0.79 -15.83
C ALA A 92 3.46 -0.33 -17.10
N PRO A 93 2.40 -1.03 -17.54
CA PRO A 93 1.55 -0.55 -18.62
C PRO A 93 0.98 0.84 -18.33
N ASN A 94 0.99 1.74 -19.31
CA ASN A 94 0.27 3.00 -19.17
C ASN A 94 -1.24 2.74 -19.15
N GLY A 95 -1.96 3.49 -18.33
CA GLY A 95 -3.42 3.45 -18.30
C GLY A 95 -3.99 3.59 -16.89
N LEU A 96 -5.24 3.19 -16.77
CA LEU A 96 -5.97 3.25 -15.52
C LEU A 96 -5.72 1.97 -14.71
N TYR A 97 -5.23 2.16 -13.49
CA TYR A 97 -5.13 1.13 -12.48
C TYR A 97 -6.28 1.30 -11.49
N GLN A 98 -6.86 0.19 -11.05
CA GLN A 98 -7.74 0.18 -9.89
C GLN A 98 -6.99 -0.46 -8.73
N VAL A 99 -6.87 0.26 -7.62
CA VAL A 99 -6.19 -0.21 -6.42
C VAL A 99 -7.21 -0.35 -5.31
N ARG A 100 -7.14 -1.47 -4.60
CA ARG A 100 -8.06 -1.81 -3.51
C ARG A 100 -7.27 -2.28 -2.29
N ALA A 101 -7.65 -1.77 -1.12
CA ALA A 101 -7.31 -2.33 0.18
C ALA A 101 -8.52 -3.07 0.74
N HIS A 102 -8.31 -4.29 1.24
CA HIS A 102 -9.37 -5.16 1.76
C HIS A 102 -9.04 -5.62 3.17
N LEU A 103 -9.93 -5.32 4.13
CA LEU A 103 -9.81 -5.75 5.52
C LEU A 103 -10.13 -7.25 5.62
N LYS A 104 -9.10 -8.09 5.50
CA LYS A 104 -9.22 -9.54 5.44
C LYS A 104 -9.54 -10.18 6.79
N SER A 105 -8.89 -9.68 7.84
CA SER A 105 -9.09 -10.13 9.22
C SER A 105 -9.04 -8.94 10.17
N GLU A 106 -10.21 -8.58 10.69
CA GLU A 106 -10.34 -7.56 11.74
C GLU A 106 -9.95 -8.15 13.11
N ARG A 107 -8.92 -7.56 13.71
CA ARG A 107 -8.28 -7.92 14.97
C ARG A 107 -8.28 -6.76 15.96
N THR A 108 -8.40 -5.53 15.47
CA THR A 108 -8.53 -4.32 16.29
C THR A 108 -9.87 -3.62 16.06
N GLU A 109 -10.39 -2.97 17.09
CA GLU A 109 -11.67 -2.24 17.02
C GLU A 109 -11.51 -0.87 16.36
N GLY A 110 -12.60 -0.38 15.74
CA GLY A 110 -12.71 0.98 15.21
C GLY A 110 -12.13 1.17 13.81
N ALA A 111 -12.18 2.41 13.32
CA ALA A 111 -11.75 2.75 11.98
C ALA A 111 -10.21 2.65 11.83
N LYS A 112 -9.77 2.07 10.71
CA LYS A 112 -8.35 1.89 10.36
C LYS A 112 -8.02 2.79 9.18
N GLN A 113 -7.09 3.73 9.37
CA GLN A 113 -6.55 4.51 8.25
C GLN A 113 -5.55 3.64 7.49
N VAL A 114 -5.70 3.63 6.17
CA VAL A 114 -4.72 3.07 5.25
C VAL A 114 -4.16 4.19 4.39
N ILE A 115 -2.86 4.12 4.07
CA ILE A 115 -2.26 4.97 3.05
C ILE A 115 -1.63 4.12 1.96
N LEU A 116 -2.04 4.42 0.73
CA LEU A 116 -1.44 3.90 -0.47
C LEU A 116 -0.45 4.92 -1.03
N HIS A 117 0.82 4.51 -1.15
CA HIS A 117 1.86 5.24 -1.83
C HIS A 117 2.07 4.69 -3.24
N VAL A 118 1.96 5.57 -4.22
CA VAL A 118 2.33 5.30 -5.62
C VAL A 118 3.71 5.87 -5.84
N LEU A 119 4.72 5.01 -5.72
CA LEU A 119 6.12 5.41 -5.80
C LEU A 119 6.62 5.20 -7.24
N ARG A 120 6.91 6.29 -7.94
CA ARG A 120 7.47 6.23 -9.30
C ARG A 120 8.98 6.38 -9.26
N ARG A 121 9.68 5.70 -10.16
CA ARG A 121 11.11 5.93 -10.39
C ARG A 121 11.36 7.29 -11.06
N ASN A 122 10.49 7.61 -12.03
CA ASN A 122 10.53 8.86 -12.78
C ASN A 122 9.21 9.61 -12.62
N GLY A 123 9.28 10.92 -12.42
CA GLY A 123 8.11 11.76 -12.19
C GLY A 123 7.64 11.77 -10.73
N PRO A 124 6.53 12.47 -10.44
CA PRO A 124 6.07 12.67 -9.08
C PRO A 124 5.41 11.41 -8.50
N SER A 125 5.83 11.02 -7.30
CA SER A 125 5.14 10.05 -6.46
C SER A 125 3.97 10.70 -5.73
N GLN A 126 2.92 9.93 -5.45
CA GLN A 126 1.68 10.39 -4.84
C GLN A 126 1.22 9.46 -3.72
N SER A 127 0.42 9.97 -2.80
CA SER A 127 -0.17 9.19 -1.70
C SER A 127 -1.68 9.36 -1.71
N TYR A 128 -2.41 8.33 -1.28
CA TYR A 128 -3.87 8.31 -1.19
C TYR A 128 -4.28 7.75 0.16
N GLU A 129 -5.22 8.42 0.82
CA GLU A 129 -5.75 8.00 2.11
C GLU A 129 -7.08 7.27 1.94
N GLY A 130 -7.26 6.24 2.77
CA GLY A 130 -8.49 5.47 2.87
C GLY A 130 -8.82 5.13 4.31
N MET A 131 -10.07 4.71 4.54
CA MET A 131 -10.55 4.22 5.82
C MET A 131 -11.20 2.85 5.63
N LEU A 132 -10.94 1.95 6.57
CA LEU A 132 -11.55 0.63 6.72
C LEU A 132 -12.09 0.47 8.15
N GLY A 133 -12.82 -0.60 8.43
CA GLY A 133 -13.47 -0.84 9.72
C GLY A 133 -14.88 -0.25 9.79
N ASP A 134 -15.54 -0.40 10.94
CA ASP A 134 -16.92 0.06 11.17
C ASP A 134 -17.92 -0.42 10.10
N GLY A 135 -17.74 -1.65 9.61
CA GLY A 135 -18.54 -2.26 8.54
C GLY A 135 -18.03 -1.97 7.12
N GLN A 136 -17.06 -1.07 6.94
CA GLN A 136 -16.36 -0.86 5.68
C GLN A 136 -15.15 -1.79 5.57
N VAL A 137 -15.32 -2.91 4.85
CA VAL A 137 -14.25 -3.90 4.64
C VAL A 137 -13.38 -3.62 3.42
N GLU A 138 -13.72 -2.59 2.62
CA GLU A 138 -13.03 -2.30 1.37
C GLU A 138 -12.89 -0.78 1.14
N TRP A 139 -11.73 -0.39 0.62
CA TRP A 139 -11.45 0.94 0.08
C TRP A 139 -10.83 0.79 -1.30
N THR A 140 -11.33 1.53 -2.28
CA THR A 140 -10.91 1.43 -3.68
C THR A 140 -10.66 2.82 -4.27
N THR A 141 -9.62 2.94 -5.08
CA THR A 141 -9.30 4.16 -5.83
C THR A 141 -8.83 3.82 -7.24
N ASN A 142 -9.03 4.75 -8.19
CA ASN A 142 -8.55 4.61 -9.57
C ASN A 142 -7.41 5.60 -9.82
N ILE A 143 -6.32 5.13 -10.41
CA ILE A 143 -5.07 5.87 -10.55
C ILE A 143 -4.60 5.79 -11.99
N SER A 144 -4.45 6.95 -12.64
CA SER A 144 -3.94 7.03 -14.01
C SER A 144 -2.41 7.07 -13.98
N ILE A 145 -1.79 6.07 -14.61
CA ILE A 145 -0.34 6.01 -14.81
C ILE A 145 -0.03 6.33 -16.27
N SER A 146 0.86 7.29 -16.46
CA SER A 146 1.44 7.66 -17.74
C SER A 146 2.94 7.84 -17.56
N ARG A 147 3.69 7.56 -18.64
CA ARG A 147 5.10 7.95 -18.77
C ARG A 147 5.29 9.46 -18.71
#